data_AF-A0A3Q0IZY9-F1
#
_entry.id   AF-A0A3Q0IZY9-F1
#
_cell.length_a   1.000
_cell.length_b   1.000
_cell.length_c   1.000
_cell.angle_alpha   90.00
_cell.angle_beta   90.00
_cell.angle_gamma   90.00
#
_symmetry.space_group_name_H-M   'P 1'
#
loop_
_entity.id
_entity.type
_entity.pdbx_description
1 polymer ?
#
loop_
_entity_poly.entity_id
_entity_poly.type
_entity_poly.pdbx_seq_one_letter_code
_entity_poly.pdbx_strand_id
1 'polypeptide(L)'
;MSFKRSGFDVPLCSSTPKKFCTASSQRALSQPSGTAGVVKSINVKNFMCHDHFEMVFNPRINFISGRNGSGKSAIQTALIIGLGGDTRATSRGTSVASFIKEGRHQAIIQITMTNSGFKAFKPELYGNELTVIRTLSKTSTFKIRAEDGKQYPVKKCEINVSSRSLASVEVWNTQV
;
A
#
# COMPACT_ATOMS: atom_id res chain seq x y z
N MET A 1 32.28 -52.16 33.83
CA MET A 1 32.93 -51.71 32.58
C MET A 1 32.70 -50.21 32.45
N SER A 2 33.81 -49.48 32.45
CA SER A 2 33.90 -48.03 32.55
C SER A 2 33.80 -47.40 31.16
N PHE A 3 32.96 -46.38 30.96
CA PHE A 3 33.04 -45.53 29.77
C PHE A 3 32.91 -44.03 30.13
N LYS A 4 34.05 -43.38 29.94
CA LYS A 4 34.43 -41.97 30.03
C LYS A 4 33.34 -40.98 29.56
N ARG A 5 33.08 -39.94 30.36
CA ARG A 5 32.76 -38.60 29.84
C ARG A 5 34.00 -37.72 29.96
N SER A 6 34.46 -37.27 28.81
CA SER A 6 35.58 -36.35 28.60
C SER A 6 35.28 -35.00 29.25
N GLY A 7 36.18 -34.56 30.12
CA GLY A 7 36.31 -33.16 30.49
C GLY A 7 36.80 -32.33 29.32
N PHE A 8 36.29 -31.12 29.22
CA PHE A 8 36.96 -30.02 28.52
C PHE A 8 36.83 -28.81 29.43
N ASP A 9 37.90 -28.55 30.16
CA ASP A 9 38.15 -27.34 30.91
C ASP A 9 38.22 -26.15 29.93
N VAL A 10 37.42 -25.11 30.19
CA VAL A 10 37.55 -23.81 29.52
C VAL A 10 38.42 -22.94 30.43
N PRO A 11 39.60 -22.47 29.99
CA PRO A 11 40.42 -21.59 30.80
C PRO A 11 39.84 -20.17 30.79
N LEU A 12 39.58 -19.61 31.99
CA LEU A 12 39.53 -18.17 32.18
C LEU A 12 40.93 -17.61 31.87
N CYS A 13 41.02 -16.72 30.88
CA CYS A 13 42.19 -15.86 30.71
C CYS A 13 41.76 -14.40 30.70
N SER A 14 41.98 -13.76 31.85
CA SER A 14 41.97 -12.31 32.02
C SER A 14 43.28 -11.72 31.53
N SER A 15 43.27 -10.79 30.58
CA SER A 15 44.27 -9.70 30.52
C SER A 15 43.94 -8.61 29.48
N THR A 16 43.81 -7.40 30.03
CA THR A 16 44.16 -6.04 29.54
C THR A 16 43.48 -5.40 28.31
N PRO A 17 43.02 -4.12 28.45
CA PRO A 17 42.44 -3.37 27.34
C PRO A 17 43.53 -2.66 26.53
N LYS A 18 43.63 -2.97 25.23
CA LYS A 18 44.39 -2.14 24.29
C LYS A 18 43.45 -1.16 23.60
N LYS A 19 43.67 0.13 23.87
CA LYS A 19 43.06 1.25 23.14
C LYS A 19 43.47 1.15 21.67
N PHE A 20 42.48 1.03 20.78
CA PHE A 20 42.62 1.42 19.38
C PHE A 20 41.46 2.34 19.05
N CYS A 21 41.76 3.63 18.93
CA CYS A 21 40.86 4.58 18.30
C CYS A 21 41.06 4.45 16.80
N THR A 22 40.02 4.02 16.10
CA THR A 22 39.89 4.30 14.66
C THR A 22 38.44 4.68 14.41
N ALA A 23 38.23 5.98 14.21
CA ALA A 23 36.98 6.54 13.74
C ALA A 23 36.66 5.90 12.37
N SER A 24 35.74 4.94 12.39
CA SER A 24 35.05 4.47 11.20
C SER A 24 33.56 4.70 11.46
N SER A 25 33.00 5.61 10.68
CA SER A 25 31.58 5.95 10.66
C SER A 25 30.78 4.68 10.45
N GLN A 26 30.33 4.06 11.54
CA GLN A 26 29.27 3.08 11.50
C GLN A 26 28.01 3.88 11.17
N ARG A 27 27.74 4.07 9.87
CA ARG A 27 26.37 4.26 9.40
C ARG A 27 25.61 3.05 9.91
N ALA A 28 24.94 3.20 11.05
CA ALA A 28 23.91 2.27 11.46
C ALA A 28 22.98 2.12 10.26
N LEU A 29 22.98 0.94 9.64
CA LEU A 29 21.97 0.56 8.68
C LEU A 29 20.66 0.55 9.48
N SER A 30 19.97 1.70 9.50
CA SER A 30 18.65 1.82 10.08
C SER A 30 17.79 0.78 9.39
N GLN A 31 17.42 -0.28 10.12
CA GLN A 31 16.39 -1.21 9.68
C GLN A 31 15.24 -0.36 9.14
N PRO A 32 14.76 -0.61 7.91
CA PRO A 32 13.77 0.26 7.31
C PRO A 32 12.52 0.22 8.21
N SER A 33 12.31 1.30 8.96
CA SER A 33 11.19 1.44 9.87
C SER A 33 9.93 1.71 9.05
N GLY A 34 8.81 1.13 9.47
CA GLY A 34 7.52 1.30 8.82
C GLY A 34 7.05 0.08 8.03
N THR A 35 5.81 0.18 7.55
CA THR A 35 5.12 -0.88 6.81
C THR A 35 4.68 -0.32 5.47
N ALA A 36 5.09 -0.97 4.38
CA ALA A 36 4.71 -0.56 3.03
C ALA A 36 3.34 -1.13 2.65
N GLY A 37 2.63 -0.41 1.79
CA GLY A 37 1.35 -0.82 1.23
C GLY A 37 0.14 -0.61 2.14
N VAL A 38 0.25 0.20 3.20
CA VAL A 38 -0.91 0.59 4.02
C VAL A 38 -1.61 1.76 3.33
N VAL A 39 -2.89 1.59 3.00
CA VAL A 39 -3.69 2.65 2.36
C VAL A 39 -3.93 3.78 3.37
N LYS A 40 -3.57 5.01 2.98
CA LYS A 40 -3.74 6.23 3.79
C LYS A 40 -4.93 7.05 3.35
N SER A 41 -5.22 7.12 2.06
CA SER A 41 -6.39 7.84 1.56
C SER A 41 -6.84 7.35 0.21
N ILE A 42 -8.09 7.67 -0.11
CA ILE A 42 -8.69 7.52 -1.43
C ILE A 42 -9.35 8.84 -1.84
N ASN A 43 -9.14 9.24 -3.08
CA ASN A 43 -9.85 10.34 -3.73
C ASN A 43 -10.39 9.85 -5.07
N VAL A 44 -11.68 10.06 -5.31
CA VAL A 44 -12.32 9.71 -6.58
C VAL A 44 -13.03 10.91 -7.19
N LYS A 45 -13.06 10.95 -8.52
CA LYS A 45 -13.79 11.94 -9.31
C LYS A 45 -14.57 11.26 -10.42
N ASN A 46 -15.82 11.67 -10.61
CA ASN A 46 -16.74 11.16 -11.64
C ASN A 46 -16.84 9.62 -11.63
N PHE A 47 -16.88 9.00 -10.46
CA PHE A 47 -16.83 7.55 -10.29
C PHE A 47 -18.16 7.03 -9.75
N MET A 48 -18.85 6.20 -10.54
CA MET A 48 -20.18 5.67 -10.23
C MET A 48 -21.15 6.77 -9.78
N CYS A 49 -21.67 6.73 -8.55
CA CYS A 49 -22.59 7.74 -8.03
C CYS A 49 -21.90 9.03 -7.53
N HIS A 50 -20.56 9.08 -7.45
CA HIS A 50 -19.81 10.18 -6.86
C HIS A 50 -19.26 11.14 -7.92
N ASP A 51 -19.61 12.44 -7.83
CA ASP A 51 -18.89 13.48 -8.59
C ASP A 51 -17.50 13.70 -8.01
N HIS A 52 -17.42 13.75 -6.68
CA HIS A 52 -16.19 13.81 -5.93
C HIS A 52 -16.37 13.14 -4.56
N PHE A 53 -15.40 12.34 -4.15
CA PHE A 53 -15.37 11.76 -2.80
C PHE A 53 -13.91 11.61 -2.34
N GLU A 54 -13.66 11.90 -1.07
CA GLU A 54 -12.35 11.78 -0.44
C GLU A 54 -12.50 11.17 0.96
N MET A 55 -11.57 10.30 1.32
CA MET A 55 -11.52 9.67 2.63
C MET A 55 -10.07 9.40 3.03
N VAL A 56 -9.75 9.71 4.28
CA VAL A 56 -8.50 9.32 4.94
C VAL A 56 -8.76 8.09 5.81
N PHE A 57 -7.90 7.10 5.71
CA PHE A 57 -7.98 5.84 6.43
C PHE A 57 -7.08 5.84 7.66
N ASN A 58 -7.54 5.18 8.71
CA ASN A 58 -6.73 4.80 9.85
C ASN A 58 -5.77 3.65 9.48
N PRO A 59 -4.57 3.60 10.07
CA PRO A 59 -3.56 2.57 9.73
C PRO A 59 -3.92 1.13 10.08
N ARG A 60 -4.98 0.91 10.89
CA ARG A 60 -5.35 -0.42 11.42
C ARG A 60 -6.63 -0.95 10.79
N ILE A 61 -7.77 -0.41 11.24
CA ILE A 61 -9.11 -0.87 10.84
C ILE A 61 -9.95 0.36 10.49
N ASN A 62 -10.72 0.24 9.42
CA ASN A 62 -11.64 1.28 8.95
C ASN A 62 -13.02 0.68 8.72
N PHE A 63 -14.05 1.30 9.28
CA PHE A 63 -15.44 0.93 9.06
C PHE A 63 -16.10 1.93 8.12
N ILE A 64 -16.61 1.45 6.99
CA ILE A 64 -17.42 2.25 6.07
C ILE A 64 -18.89 1.88 6.27
N SER A 65 -19.64 2.73 6.98
CA SER A 65 -21.06 2.56 7.29
C SER A 65 -21.93 3.69 6.70
N GLY A 66 -23.25 3.48 6.63
CA GLY A 66 -24.21 4.44 6.08
C GLY A 66 -25.42 3.76 5.45
N ARG A 67 -26.44 4.55 5.07
CA ARG A 67 -27.71 4.04 4.49
C ARG A 67 -27.48 3.24 3.19
N ASN A 68 -28.37 2.32 2.89
CA ASN A 68 -28.38 1.64 1.59
C ASN A 68 -28.47 2.68 0.45
N GLY A 69 -27.68 2.47 -0.61
CA GLY A 69 -27.60 3.39 -1.75
C GLY A 69 -26.63 4.57 -1.58
N SER A 70 -26.01 4.80 -0.42
CA SER A 70 -25.09 5.93 -0.20
C SER A 70 -23.74 5.85 -0.93
N GLY A 71 -23.49 4.77 -1.68
CA GLY A 71 -22.25 4.61 -2.45
C GLY A 71 -21.09 3.94 -1.71
N LYS A 72 -21.33 3.26 -0.58
CA LYS A 72 -20.29 2.50 0.18
C LYS A 72 -19.54 1.49 -0.68
N SER A 73 -20.29 0.64 -1.41
CA SER A 73 -19.71 -0.36 -2.32
C SER A 73 -18.91 0.28 -3.45
N ALA A 74 -19.22 1.54 -3.82
CA ALA A 74 -18.43 2.26 -4.82
C ALA A 74 -17.02 2.57 -4.28
N ILE A 75 -16.85 2.84 -2.98
CA ILE A 75 -15.52 3.08 -2.38
C ILE A 75 -14.69 1.80 -2.42
N GLN A 76 -15.28 0.66 -2.04
CA GLN A 76 -14.61 -0.65 -2.15
C GLN A 76 -14.24 -0.98 -3.60
N THR A 77 -15.17 -0.74 -4.52
CA THR A 77 -14.94 -0.91 -5.95
C THR A 77 -13.80 -0.01 -6.42
N ALA A 78 -13.76 1.24 -5.99
CA ALA A 78 -12.69 2.17 -6.34
C ALA A 78 -11.32 1.69 -5.82
N LEU A 79 -11.25 1.09 -4.63
CA LEU A 79 -10.01 0.48 -4.13
C LEU A 79 -9.56 -0.70 -5.01
N ILE A 80 -10.46 -1.63 -5.33
CA ILE A 80 -10.15 -2.80 -6.16
C ILE A 80 -9.72 -2.37 -7.57
N ILE A 81 -10.52 -1.53 -8.22
CA ILE A 81 -10.26 -1.04 -9.58
C ILE A 81 -9.04 -0.11 -9.57
N GLY A 82 -8.94 0.85 -8.66
CA GLY A 82 -7.82 1.80 -8.59
C GLY A 82 -6.45 1.12 -8.50
N LEU A 83 -6.38 -0.05 -7.86
CA LEU A 83 -5.15 -0.84 -7.70
C LEU A 83 -4.98 -1.96 -8.74
N GLY A 84 -5.77 -1.95 -9.81
CA GLY A 84 -5.59 -2.88 -10.93
C GLY A 84 -6.29 -4.23 -10.78
N GLY A 85 -7.15 -4.40 -9.77
CA GLY A 85 -8.01 -5.57 -9.62
C GLY A 85 -8.94 -5.80 -10.81
N ASP A 86 -9.45 -7.03 -10.92
CA ASP A 86 -10.38 -7.42 -11.96
C ASP A 86 -11.75 -6.78 -11.75
N THR A 87 -12.32 -6.22 -12.82
CA THR A 87 -13.69 -5.71 -12.88
C THR A 87 -14.74 -6.75 -12.48
N ARG A 88 -14.50 -8.03 -12.80
CA ARG A 88 -15.38 -9.15 -12.47
C ARG A 88 -15.50 -9.38 -10.96
N ALA A 89 -14.47 -9.01 -10.19
CA ALA A 89 -14.48 -9.14 -8.73
C ALA A 89 -15.45 -8.15 -8.04
N THR A 90 -15.98 -7.16 -8.77
CA THR A 90 -16.82 -6.10 -8.18
C THR A 90 -18.32 -6.29 -8.42
N SER A 91 -18.73 -7.35 -9.13
CA SER A 91 -20.13 -7.65 -9.51
C SER A 91 -20.88 -6.53 -10.26
N ARG A 92 -20.18 -5.48 -10.71
CA ARG A 92 -20.78 -4.22 -11.19
C ARG A 92 -20.42 -3.83 -12.63
N GLY A 93 -19.50 -4.54 -13.30
CA GLY A 93 -19.11 -4.18 -14.66
C GLY A 93 -18.23 -5.21 -15.38
N THR A 94 -18.35 -5.25 -16.71
CA THR A 94 -17.50 -6.05 -17.62
C THR A 94 -16.32 -5.26 -18.20
N SER A 95 -16.38 -3.93 -18.12
CA SER A 95 -15.35 -3.02 -18.62
C SER A 95 -15.06 -1.91 -17.64
N VAL A 96 -13.86 -1.35 -17.71
CA VAL A 96 -13.42 -0.25 -16.85
C VAL A 96 -14.26 1.02 -17.06
N ALA A 97 -14.75 1.24 -18.28
CA ALA A 97 -15.56 2.40 -18.62
C ALA A 97 -16.93 2.40 -17.91
N SER A 98 -17.46 1.23 -17.53
CA SER A 98 -18.74 1.12 -16.81
C SER A 98 -18.74 1.74 -15.40
N PHE A 99 -17.56 2.04 -14.84
CA PHE A 99 -17.45 2.71 -13.54
C PHE A 99 -17.40 4.24 -13.65
N ILE A 100 -17.41 4.80 -14.87
CA ILE A 100 -17.48 6.25 -15.07
C ILE A 100 -18.91 6.70 -14.79
N LYS A 101 -19.06 7.78 -14.02
CA LYS A 101 -20.36 8.39 -13.73
C LYS A 101 -21.08 8.76 -15.01
N GLU A 102 -22.39 8.52 -15.07
CA GLU A 102 -23.23 8.87 -16.22
C GLU A 102 -23.07 10.35 -16.59
N GLY A 103 -23.04 10.63 -17.90
CA GLY A 103 -22.80 11.98 -18.43
C GLY A 103 -21.35 12.46 -18.33
N ARG A 104 -20.40 11.63 -17.87
CA ARG A 104 -18.97 11.96 -17.81
C ARG A 104 -18.17 11.10 -18.80
N HIS A 105 -17.06 11.66 -19.29
CA HIS A 105 -16.17 10.97 -20.24
C HIS A 105 -14.98 10.27 -19.56
N GLN A 106 -14.72 10.61 -18.30
CA GLN A 106 -13.56 10.13 -17.56
C GLN A 106 -13.86 10.10 -16.06
N ALA A 107 -13.31 9.09 -15.39
CA ALA A 107 -13.21 9.01 -13.94
C ALA A 107 -11.75 8.95 -13.50
N ILE A 108 -11.46 9.44 -12.30
CA ILE A 108 -10.12 9.39 -11.71
C ILE A 108 -10.23 8.74 -10.34
N ILE A 109 -9.35 7.79 -10.07
CA ILE A 109 -9.16 7.17 -8.76
C ILE A 109 -7.72 7.43 -8.33
N GLN A 110 -7.54 8.00 -7.15
CA GLN A 110 -6.24 8.23 -6.53
C GLN A 110 -6.21 7.51 -5.19
N ILE A 111 -5.21 6.68 -4.98
CA ILE A 111 -5.05 5.91 -3.74
C ILE A 111 -3.63 6.15 -3.23
N THR A 112 -3.53 6.78 -2.07
CA THR A 112 -2.26 7.08 -1.42
C THR A 112 -1.95 5.99 -0.40
N MET A 113 -0.70 5.53 -0.38
CA MET A 113 -0.26 4.46 0.51
C MET A 113 1.17 4.66 0.99
N THR A 114 1.48 4.08 2.15
CA THR A 114 2.83 4.05 2.69
C THR A 114 3.78 3.29 1.78
N ASN A 115 5.01 3.78 1.66
CA ASN A 115 6.07 3.22 0.85
C ASN A 115 7.41 3.17 1.63
N SER A 116 7.35 2.76 2.89
CA SER A 116 8.49 2.65 3.80
C SER A 116 8.59 1.23 4.36
N GLY A 117 9.78 0.78 4.75
CA GLY A 117 9.97 -0.55 5.32
C GLY A 117 10.47 -1.60 4.34
N PHE A 118 10.56 -2.85 4.80
CA PHE A 118 11.17 -3.97 4.05
C PHE A 118 10.54 -4.26 2.67
N LYS A 119 9.28 -3.89 2.46
CA LYS A 119 8.53 -4.11 1.20
C LYS A 119 8.23 -2.83 0.44
N ALA A 120 8.97 -1.76 0.70
CA ALA A 120 8.82 -0.52 -0.06
C ALA A 120 9.08 -0.77 -1.56
N PHE A 121 8.22 -0.21 -2.40
CA PHE A 121 8.31 -0.27 -3.83
C PHE A 121 9.14 0.92 -4.34
N LYS A 122 10.36 0.65 -4.82
CA LYS A 122 11.29 1.66 -5.36
C LYS A 122 11.36 2.93 -4.48
N PRO A 123 11.66 2.80 -3.17
CA PRO A 123 11.67 3.95 -2.24
C PRO A 123 12.62 5.07 -2.66
N GLU A 124 13.69 4.75 -3.37
CA GLU A 124 14.62 5.70 -3.98
C GLU A 124 13.99 6.59 -5.05
N LEU A 125 12.93 6.09 -5.72
CA LEU A 125 12.22 6.80 -6.78
C LEU A 125 10.96 7.50 -6.26
N TYR A 126 10.21 6.84 -5.39
CA TYR A 126 8.89 7.33 -4.97
C TYR A 126 8.86 7.95 -3.58
N GLY A 127 9.91 7.77 -2.76
CA GLY A 127 9.93 8.24 -1.37
C GLY A 127 9.15 7.30 -0.44
N ASN A 128 8.83 7.81 0.75
CA ASN A 128 8.18 7.06 1.82
C ASN A 128 6.65 6.93 1.65
N GLU A 129 6.10 7.58 0.63
CA GLU A 129 4.69 7.55 0.29
C GLU A 129 4.55 7.62 -1.23
N LEU A 130 3.56 6.90 -1.76
CA LEU A 130 3.21 7.01 -3.18
C LEU A 130 1.70 7.06 -3.37
N THR A 131 1.27 7.65 -4.47
CA THR A 131 -0.13 7.67 -4.88
C THR A 131 -0.30 6.98 -6.23
N VAL A 132 -1.06 5.89 -6.24
CA VAL A 132 -1.50 5.25 -7.48
C VAL A 132 -2.65 6.06 -8.05
N ILE A 133 -2.51 6.50 -9.30
CA ILE A 133 -3.53 7.26 -10.02
C ILE A 133 -3.99 6.42 -11.19
N ARG A 134 -5.25 6.00 -11.16
CA ARG A 134 -5.91 5.32 -12.28
C ARG A 134 -6.89 6.28 -12.94
N THR A 135 -6.71 6.48 -14.23
CA THR A 135 -7.64 7.26 -15.06
C THR A 135 -8.48 6.30 -15.89
N LEU A 136 -9.79 6.32 -15.70
CA LEU A 136 -10.76 5.52 -16.45
C LEU A 136 -11.29 6.36 -17.61
N SER A 137 -11.12 5.89 -18.83
CA SER A 137 -11.71 6.49 -20.04
C SER A 137 -11.96 5.35 -21.04
N LYS A 138 -12.08 5.66 -22.34
CA LYS A 138 -12.01 4.63 -23.40
C LYS A 138 -10.76 3.75 -23.25
N THR A 139 -9.64 4.35 -22.84
CA THR A 139 -8.40 3.65 -22.51
C THR A 139 -8.04 3.92 -21.05
N SER A 140 -7.90 2.84 -20.26
CA SER A 140 -7.47 2.96 -18.86
C SER A 140 -5.97 3.20 -18.78
N THR A 141 -5.53 4.18 -18.00
CA THR A 141 -4.10 4.45 -17.76
C THR A 141 -3.78 4.47 -16.26
N PHE A 142 -2.52 4.18 -15.93
CA PHE A 142 -2.00 4.23 -14.57
C PHE A 142 -0.79 5.17 -14.50
N LYS A 143 -0.69 5.88 -13.40
CA LYS A 143 0.47 6.67 -13.01
C LYS A 143 0.76 6.45 -11.53
N ILE A 144 2.02 6.58 -11.15
CA ILE A 144 2.42 6.71 -9.75
C ILE A 144 2.89 8.14 -9.53
N ARG A 145 2.36 8.79 -8.50
CA ARG A 145 2.88 10.06 -7.99
C ARG A 145 3.77 9.76 -6.79
N ALA A 146 5.01 10.21 -6.84
CA ALA A 146 5.97 10.13 -5.75
C ALA A 146 5.65 11.16 -4.64
N GLU A 147 6.29 11.01 -3.49
CA GLU A 147 6.24 11.95 -2.35
C GLU A 147 6.64 13.38 -2.77
N ASP A 148 7.58 13.53 -3.71
CA ASP A 148 8.01 14.82 -4.25
C ASP A 148 7.03 15.44 -5.27
N GLY A 149 5.91 14.77 -5.53
CA GLY A 149 4.86 15.21 -6.46
C GLY A 149 5.10 14.83 -7.92
N LYS A 150 6.27 14.29 -8.30
CA LYS A 150 6.53 13.84 -9.67
C LYS A 150 5.66 12.66 -10.04
N GLN A 151 5.25 12.59 -11.30
CA GLN A 151 4.37 11.54 -11.82
C GLN A 151 5.05 10.70 -12.88
N TYR A 152 4.88 9.39 -12.77
CA TYR A 152 5.49 8.39 -13.63
C TYR A 152 4.39 7.53 -14.24
N PRO A 153 4.23 7.48 -15.59
CA PRO A 153 3.33 6.53 -16.22
C PRO A 153 3.83 5.11 -15.98
N VAL A 154 2.92 4.20 -15.65
CA VAL A 154 3.28 2.80 -15.36
C VAL A 154 2.29 1.84 -16.03
N LYS A 155 2.76 0.64 -16.33
CA LYS A 155 1.89 -0.42 -16.85
C LYS A 155 1.07 -1.04 -15.72
N LYS A 156 -0.11 -1.56 -16.04
CA LYS A 156 -0.96 -2.29 -15.07
C LYS A 156 -0.19 -3.43 -14.37
N CYS A 157 0.66 -4.16 -15.08
CA CYS A 157 1.44 -5.27 -14.52
C CYS A 157 2.47 -4.84 -13.46
N GLU A 158 2.86 -3.57 -13.44
CA GLU A 158 3.76 -3.02 -12.42
C GLU A 158 3.01 -2.63 -11.14
N ILE A 159 1.69 -2.46 -11.22
CA ILE A 159 0.83 -2.28 -10.06
C ILE A 159 0.60 -3.66 -9.44
N ASN A 160 1.60 -4.14 -8.69
CA ASN A 160 1.49 -5.38 -7.93
C ASN A 160 1.12 -5.06 -6.48
N VAL A 161 -0.13 -4.63 -6.27
CA VAL A 161 -0.65 -4.55 -4.91
C VAL A 161 -1.19 -5.93 -4.56
N SER A 162 -0.39 -6.68 -3.81
CA SER A 162 -0.83 -7.93 -3.20
C SER A 162 -2.11 -7.68 -2.41
N SER A 163 -3.06 -8.62 -2.43
CA SER A 163 -4.37 -8.56 -1.75
C SER A 163 -4.32 -8.13 -0.26
N ARG A 164 -3.13 -8.12 0.35
CA ARG A 164 -2.87 -7.67 1.72
C ARG A 164 -3.13 -6.18 1.95
N SER A 165 -2.92 -5.29 0.98
CA SER A 165 -3.21 -3.85 1.17
C SER A 165 -4.71 -3.54 1.29
N LEU A 166 -5.56 -4.41 0.74
CA LEU A 166 -7.02 -4.34 0.87
C LEU A 166 -7.53 -5.01 2.15
N ALA A 167 -6.71 -5.81 2.84
CA ALA A 167 -7.12 -6.58 4.01
C ALA A 167 -7.45 -5.71 5.25
N SER A 168 -7.05 -4.43 5.26
CA SER A 168 -7.35 -3.49 6.35
C SER A 168 -8.62 -2.65 6.13
N VAL A 169 -9.33 -2.83 5.00
CA VAL A 169 -10.57 -2.12 4.69
C VAL A 169 -11.73 -3.10 4.62
N GLU A 170 -12.53 -3.15 5.67
CA GLU A 170 -13.77 -3.93 5.70
C GLU A 170 -14.98 -3.01 5.52
N VAL A 171 -15.82 -3.32 4.52
CA VAL A 171 -17.06 -2.59 4.28
C VAL A 171 -18.21 -3.35 4.93
N TRP A 172 -18.79 -2.74 5.96
CA TRP A 172 -19.91 -3.30 6.69
C TRP A 172 -21.22 -2.82 6.08
N ASN A 173 -22.06 -3.77 5.65
CA ASN A 173 -23.40 -3.46 5.18
C ASN A 173 -24.37 -3.42 6.36
N THR A 174 -24.70 -2.23 6.86
CA THR A 174 -25.72 -2.06 7.89
C THR A 174 -27.09 -1.88 7.22
N GLN A 175 -27.97 -2.87 7.38
CA GLN A 175 -29.40 -2.71 7.14
C GLN A 175 -29.98 -1.98 8.37
N VAL A 176 -30.38 -0.73 8.21
CA VAL A 176 -31.29 -0.01 9.12
C VAL A 176 -32.46 0.52 8.31
#